data_AF-A0A327X2C3-F1
#
_entry.id   AF-A0A327X2C3-F1
#
_cell.length_a   1.000
_cell.length_b   1.000
_cell.length_c   1.000
_cell.angle_alpha   90.00
_cell.angle_beta   90.00
_cell.angle_gamma   90.00
#
_symmetry.space_group_name_H-M   'P 1'
#
loop_
_entity.id
_entity.type
_entity.pdbx_description
1 polymer ?
#
loop_
_entity_poly.entity_id
_entity_poly.type
_entity_poly.pdbx_seq_one_letter_code
_entity_poly.pdbx_strand_id
1 'polypeptide(L)' 'MLTEDVLAVNEHLLRCVELAEEALAAGDAPFGSVLVDAQGKRLREDGNRVNSRDKT' A
#
# COMPACT_ATOMS: atom_id res chain seq x y z
N MET A 1 30.23 -5.47 2.62
CA MET A 1 29.14 -6.34 2.16
C MET A 1 27.94 -6.15 3.08
N LEU A 2 27.32 -4.96 3.11
CA LEU A 2 26.22 -4.63 4.04
C LEU A 2 25.22 -3.62 3.44
N THR A 3 24.85 -3.73 2.16
CA THR A 3 24.01 -2.70 1.51
C THR A 3 22.96 -3.23 0.54
N GLU A 4 22.45 -4.45 0.71
CA GLU A 4 21.30 -4.92 -0.10
C GLU A 4 20.14 -5.48 0.74
N ASP A 5 20.39 -5.88 2.00
CA ASP A 5 19.38 -6.58 2.81
C ASP A 5 18.55 -5.65 3.72
N VAL A 6 19.14 -4.54 4.20
CA VAL A 6 18.44 -3.58 5.11
C VAL A 6 17.58 -2.57 4.35
N LEU A 7 17.85 -2.31 3.07
CA LEU A 7 17.01 -1.43 2.24
C LEU A 7 15.72 -2.12 1.75
N ALA A 8 15.66 -3.45 1.84
CA ALA A 8 14.47 -4.26 1.54
C ALA A 8 13.48 -4.32 2.72
N VAL A 9 13.73 -3.60 3.82
CA VAL A 9 12.68 -3.17 4.75
C VAL A 9 12.00 -1.95 4.12
N ASN A 10 10.88 -1.98 3.41
CA ASN A 10 10.17 -3.02 2.65
C ASN A 10 9.31 -2.18 1.70
N GLU A 11 9.77 -2.00 0.46
CA GLU A 11 9.15 -1.09 -0.52
C GLU A 11 7.64 -1.32 -0.64
N HIS A 12 7.19 -2.56 -0.45
CA HIS A 12 5.78 -2.92 -0.45
C HIS A 12 5.06 -2.44 0.81
N LEU A 13 5.68 -2.55 1.98
CA LEU A 13 5.10 -1.98 3.22
C LEU A 13 5.04 -0.45 3.17
N LEU A 14 6.09 0.21 2.67
CA LEU A 14 6.05 1.67 2.46
C LEU A 14 4.91 2.03 1.50
N ARG A 15 4.75 1.28 0.41
CA ARG A 15 3.65 1.50 -0.52
C ARG A 15 2.27 1.24 0.13
N CYS A 16 2.14 0.24 0.99
CA CYS A 16 0.90 0.03 1.78
C CYS A 16 0.61 1.23 2.69
N VAL A 17 1.63 1.84 3.30
CA VAL A 17 1.47 3.03 4.14
C VAL A 17 1.06 4.24 3.30
N GLU A 18 1.69 4.48 2.15
CA GLU A 18 1.29 5.54 1.22
C GLU A 18 -0.17 5.42 0.80
N LEU A 19 -0.63 4.21 0.45
CA LEU A 19 -2.03 3.95 0.10
C LEU A 19 -2.98 4.19 1.28
N ALA A 20 -2.55 3.89 2.50
CA ALA A 20 -3.33 4.17 3.70
C ALA A 20 -3.43 5.69 3.98
N GLU A 21 -2.37 6.45 3.71
CA GLU A 21 -2.36 7.91 3.77
C GLU A 21 -3.29 8.53 2.70
N GLU A 22 -3.26 8.01 1.47
CA GLU A 22 -4.16 8.42 0.38
C GLU A 22 -5.63 8.15 0.76
N ALA A 23 -5.94 6.97 1.30
CA ALA A 23 -7.28 6.63 1.77
C ALA A 23 -7.74 7.59 2.90
N LEU A 24 -6.87 7.86 3.88
CA LEU A 24 -7.18 8.80 4.96
C LEU A 24 -7.45 10.21 4.43
N ALA A 25 -6.65 10.68 3.46
CA ALA A 25 -6.85 11.99 2.83
C ALA A 25 -8.17 12.07 2.05
N ALA A 26 -8.65 10.95 1.52
CA ALA A 26 -9.98 10.82 0.89
C ALA A 26 -11.13 10.69 1.91
N GLY A 27 -10.83 10.62 3.21
CA GLY A 27 -11.81 10.45 4.28
C GLY A 27 -12.16 8.99 4.57
N ASP A 28 -11.46 8.03 3.96
CA ASP A 28 -11.59 6.60 4.21
C ASP A 28 -10.76 6.14 5.43
N ALA A 29 -11.02 4.94 5.95
CA ALA A 29 -10.20 4.38 7.03
C ALA A 29 -8.80 4.00 6.48
N PRO A 30 -7.69 4.31 7.20
CA PRO A 30 -6.33 4.19 6.68
C PRO A 30 -5.92 2.72 6.53
N PHE A 31 -6.07 2.20 5.32
CA PHE A 31 -5.63 0.85 4.97
C PHE A 31 -5.17 0.82 3.52
N GLY A 32 -4.02 0.18 3.30
CA GLY A 32 -3.42 -0.04 2.00
C GLY A 32 -2.84 -1.44 1.88
N SER A 33 -2.88 -2.00 0.69
CA SER A 33 -2.42 -3.36 0.40
C SER A 33 -1.77 -3.44 -0.97
N VAL A 34 -0.76 -4.31 -1.09
CA VAL A 34 -0.06 -4.61 -2.33
C VAL A 34 0.00 -6.12 -2.50
N LEU A 35 -0.45 -6.62 -3.65
CA LEU A 35 -0.29 -8.01 -4.07
C LEU A 35 0.97 -8.11 -4.94
N VAL A 36 1.85 -9.06 -4.63
CA VAL A 36 3.08 -9.34 -5.37
C VAL A 36 3.11 -10.77 -5.89
N ASP A 37 3.90 -11.03 -6.94
CA ASP A 37 4.22 -12.38 -7.38
C ASP A 37 5.35 -13.01 -6.55
N ALA A 38 5.73 -14.25 -6.89
CA ALA A 38 6.77 -15.00 -6.20
C ALA A 38 8.17 -14.36 -6.34
N GLN A 39 8.33 -13.40 -7.24
CA GLN A 39 9.56 -12.66 -7.52
C GLN A 39 9.53 -11.25 -6.91
N GLY A 40 8.48 -10.90 -6.15
CA GLY A 40 8.31 -9.59 -5.52
C GLY A 40 7.80 -8.49 -6.46
N LYS A 41 7.39 -8.83 -7.68
CA LYS A 41 6.82 -7.83 -8.60
C LYS A 41 5.39 -7.51 -8.20
N ARG A 42 5.07 -6.21 -8.09
CA ARG A 42 3.71 -5.73 -7.81
C ARG A 42 2.75 -6.12 -8.94
N LEU A 43 1.67 -6.80 -8.56
CA LEU A 43 0.58 -7.23 -9.43
C LEU A 43 -0.66 -6.34 -9.27
N ARG A 44 -0.93 -5.89 -8.04
CA ARG A 44 -2.05 -4.99 -7.75
C ARG A 44 -1.79 -4.20 -6.48
N GLU A 45 -2.38 -3.01 -6.41
CA GLU A 45 -2.35 -2.10 -5.27
C GLU A 45 -3.79 -1.67 -5.01
N ASP A 46 -4.18 -1.58 -3.73
CA ASP A 46 -5.51 -1.09 -3.37
C ASP A 46 -5.53 -0.49 -1.97
N GLY A 47 -6.47 0.43 -1.74
CA GLY A 47 -6.72 1.07 -0.46
C GLY A 47 -8.21 1.15 -0.16
N ASN A 48 -8.56 1.41 1.10
CA ASN A 48 -9.97 1.54 1.48
C ASN A 48 -10.68 2.66 0.71
N ARG A 49 -11.94 2.42 0.33
CA ARG A 49 -12.81 3.35 -0.40
C ARG A 49 -14.24 3.38 0.16
N VAL A 50 -14.46 3.00 1.41
CA VAL A 50 -15.80 2.85 2.02
C VAL A 50 -16.64 4.14 1.92
N ASN A 51 -16.03 5.29 2.18
CA ASN A 51 -16.61 6.63 2.06
C ASN A 51 -16.47 7.22 0.64
N SER A 52 -15.45 6.81 -0.12
CA SER A 52 -15.32 7.19 -1.54
C SER A 52 -16.31 6.47 -2.47
N ARG A 53 -16.87 5.35 -2.04
CA ARG A 53 -17.72 4.45 -2.86
C ARG A 53 -19.21 4.52 -2.52
N ASP A 54 -19.61 5.35 -1.56
CA ASP A 54 -21.01 5.67 -1.31
C ASP A 54 -21.24 7.19 -1.34
N LYS A 55 -21.64 7.68 -2.52
CA LYS A 55 -22.46 8.88 -2.64
C LYS A 55 -23.90 8.40 -2.85
N THR A 56 -24.57 8.06 -1.76
CA THR A 56 -26.03 7.99 -1.73
C THR A 56 -26.55 9.09 -0.83
#